data_AF-E3J637-F1
#
_entry.id   AF-E3J637-F1
#
_cell.length_a   1.000
_cell.length_b   1.000
_cell.length_c   1.000
_cell.angle_alpha   90.00
_cell.angle_beta   90.00
_cell.angle_gamma   90.00
#
_symmetry.space_group_name_H-M   'P 1'
#
loop_
_entity.id
_entity.type
_entity.pdbx_description
1 polymer ?
#
loop_
_entity_poly.entity_id
_entity_poly.type
_entity_poly.pdbx_seq_one_letter_code
_entity_poly.pdbx_strand_id
1 'polypeptide(L)'
;MTMPMSMRRRTPAPPLTRRLLASVAVVAARALATQPPARIHAVLTAVSRGARPASLARTETARADVVAVSLVCRGARGCVPRSIATALLCRMSGSWPTWHAGVRSVAPFAAHAWVEAGGQLVGEEEPPGYFRPLMTVPPPARTGPSTPDQVRVTADPSAEEPGSRRHQAVAK
;
A
#
# COMPACT_ATOMS: atom_id res chain seq x y z
N MET A 1 -6.08 26.05 -18.19
CA MET A 1 -6.76 25.13 -17.26
C MET A 1 -6.04 25.20 -15.92
N THR A 2 -6.64 25.87 -14.94
CA THR A 2 -6.05 26.11 -13.61
C THR A 2 -6.35 24.91 -12.73
N MET A 3 -5.33 24.19 -12.27
CA MET A 3 -5.50 23.12 -11.28
C MET A 3 -5.99 23.73 -9.96
N PRO A 4 -7.11 23.27 -9.39
CA PRO A 4 -7.50 23.69 -8.06
C PRO A 4 -6.49 23.10 -7.07
N MET A 5 -5.69 23.96 -6.44
CA MET A 5 -4.92 23.57 -5.25
C MET A 5 -5.90 23.25 -4.13
N SER A 6 -6.24 21.98 -3.95
CA SER A 6 -6.83 21.52 -2.70
C SER A 6 -5.76 21.67 -1.61
N MET A 7 -5.90 22.69 -0.77
CA MET A 7 -5.06 22.81 0.43
C MET A 7 -5.23 21.55 1.27
N ARG A 8 -4.20 20.70 1.28
CA ARG A 8 -4.16 19.52 2.15
C ARG A 8 -4.28 20.03 3.59
N ARG A 9 -5.41 19.71 4.23
CA ARG A 9 -5.77 20.19 5.57
C ARG A 9 -4.57 19.96 6.50
N ARG A 10 -4.02 21.04 7.07
CA ARG A 10 -2.87 20.95 7.98
C ARG A 10 -3.34 20.22 9.23
N THR A 11 -2.97 18.94 9.37
CA THR A 11 -3.34 18.14 10.54
C THR A 11 -2.75 18.79 11.79
N PRO A 12 -3.50 18.94 12.90
CA PRO A 12 -2.96 19.43 14.15
C PRO A 12 -1.72 18.63 14.57
N ALA A 13 -0.75 19.28 15.19
CA ALA A 13 0.45 18.61 15.67
C ALA A 13 0.05 17.43 16.60
N PRO A 14 0.67 16.25 16.47
CA PRO A 14 0.30 15.11 17.29
C PRO A 14 0.58 15.43 18.77
N PRO A 15 -0.20 14.88 19.72
CA PRO A 15 0.13 14.99 21.13
C PRO A 15 1.54 14.44 21.40
N LEU A 16 2.24 14.99 22.41
CA LEU A 16 3.67 14.73 22.64
C LEU A 16 4.01 13.24 22.71
N THR A 17 3.17 12.44 23.37
CA THR A 17 3.33 10.98 23.44
C THR A 17 3.33 10.35 22.04
N ARG A 18 2.40 10.73 21.16
CA ARG A 18 2.34 10.22 19.78
C ARG A 18 3.55 10.68 18.96
N ARG A 19 4.04 11.90 19.17
CA ARG A 19 5.27 12.38 18.51
C ARG A 19 6.48 11.55 18.92
N LEU A 20 6.61 11.20 20.19
CA LEU A 20 7.69 10.34 20.69
C LEU A 20 7.59 8.93 20.12
N LEU A 21 6.41 8.31 20.16
CA LEU A 21 6.18 6.98 19.57
C LEU A 21 6.47 6.97 18.06
N ALA A 22 6.02 7.98 17.32
CA ALA A 22 6.31 8.12 15.90
C ALA A 22 7.81 8.31 15.63
N SER A 23 8.52 9.07 16.47
CA SER A 23 9.97 9.26 16.34
C SER A 23 10.73 7.96 16.58
N VAL A 24 10.35 7.19 17.62
CA VAL A 24 10.91 5.85 17.89
C VAL A 24 10.66 4.91 16.72
N ALA A 25 9.42 4.88 16.20
CA ALA A 25 9.05 4.07 15.04
C ALA A 25 9.87 4.45 13.79
N VAL A 26 10.11 5.75 13.56
CA VAL A 26 10.95 6.23 12.45
C VAL A 26 12.40 5.79 12.61
N VAL A 27 12.99 5.90 13.80
CA VAL A 27 14.38 5.48 14.04
C VAL A 27 14.53 3.98 13.80
N ALA A 28 13.63 3.17 14.37
CA ALA A 28 13.60 1.73 14.14
C ALA A 28 13.42 1.39 12.66
N ALA A 29 12.51 2.07 11.97
CA ALA A 29 12.25 1.87 10.55
C ALA A 29 13.44 2.22 9.67
N ARG A 30 14.17 3.29 9.99
CA ARG A 30 15.38 3.67 9.26
C ARG A 30 16.49 2.64 9.45
N ALA A 31 16.68 2.14 10.66
CA ALA A 31 17.63 1.07 10.93
C ALA A 31 17.24 -0.24 10.21
N LEU A 32 15.95 -0.57 10.16
CA LEU A 32 15.47 -1.75 9.45
C LEU A 32 15.57 -1.59 7.93
N ALA A 33 15.36 -0.39 7.40
CA ALA A 33 15.43 -0.12 5.96
C ALA A 33 16.85 -0.27 5.36
N THR A 34 17.89 -0.36 6.19
CA THR A 34 19.26 -0.66 5.72
C THR A 34 19.57 -2.16 5.69
N GLN A 35 18.64 -3.01 6.16
CA GLN A 35 18.83 -4.45 6.23
C GLN A 35 18.46 -5.13 4.90
N PRO A 36 18.97 -6.35 4.64
CA PRO A 36 18.56 -7.15 3.49
C PRO A 36 17.03 -7.40 3.49
N PRO A 37 16.38 -7.48 2.32
CA PRO A 37 14.92 -7.67 2.21
C PRO A 37 14.40 -8.86 3.02
N ALA A 38 15.12 -9.98 3.03
CA ALA A 38 14.76 -11.16 3.81
C ALA A 38 14.70 -10.87 5.32
N ARG A 39 15.63 -10.05 5.84
CA ARG A 39 15.65 -9.66 7.25
C ARG A 39 14.53 -8.69 7.57
N ILE A 40 14.24 -7.74 6.68
CA ILE A 40 13.09 -6.83 6.83
C ILE A 40 11.81 -7.65 6.94
N HIS A 41 11.58 -8.57 6.00
CA HIS A 41 10.39 -9.42 5.96
C HIS A 41 10.26 -10.29 7.22
N ALA A 42 11.34 -10.94 7.65
CA ALA A 42 11.35 -11.77 8.85
C ALA A 42 11.04 -10.96 10.12
N VAL A 43 11.66 -9.79 10.30
CA VAL A 43 11.43 -8.91 11.46
C VAL A 43 9.98 -8.40 11.46
N LEU A 44 9.49 -7.89 10.33
CA LEU A 44 8.11 -7.41 10.24
C LEU A 44 7.10 -8.52 10.50
N THR A 45 7.35 -9.72 9.97
CA THR A 45 6.52 -10.90 10.24
C THR A 45 6.50 -11.23 11.73
N ALA A 46 7.66 -11.23 12.41
CA ALA A 46 7.72 -11.47 13.84
C ALA A 46 6.99 -10.39 14.65
N VAL A 47 7.18 -9.13 14.30
CA VAL A 47 6.56 -7.97 14.97
C VAL A 47 5.04 -7.93 14.76
N SER A 48 4.54 -8.37 13.60
CA SER A 48 3.11 -8.41 13.28
C SER A 48 2.30 -9.36 14.19
N ARG A 49 2.95 -10.35 14.79
CA ARG A 49 2.27 -11.38 15.60
C ARG A 49 1.51 -10.78 16.78
N GLY A 50 0.32 -11.33 17.03
CA GLY A 50 -0.59 -10.93 18.10
C GLY A 50 -1.33 -9.61 17.88
N ALA A 51 -1.09 -8.91 16.76
CA ALA A 51 -1.80 -7.67 16.45
C ALA A 51 -3.16 -7.95 15.80
N ARG A 52 -4.12 -7.06 16.03
CA ARG A 52 -5.41 -7.07 15.31
C ARG A 52 -5.26 -6.37 13.95
N PRO A 53 -6.09 -6.68 12.93
CA PRO A 53 -6.09 -5.90 11.68
C PRO A 53 -6.30 -4.40 11.97
N ALA A 54 -5.47 -3.54 11.35
CA ALA A 54 -5.61 -2.09 11.48
C ALA A 54 -6.75 -1.56 10.60
N SER A 55 -7.46 -0.54 11.09
CA SER A 55 -8.42 0.22 10.28
C SER A 55 -7.70 1.24 9.39
N LEU A 56 -8.37 1.65 8.30
CA LEU A 56 -7.87 2.68 7.38
C LEU A 56 -7.52 3.96 8.13
N ALA A 57 -8.48 4.53 8.87
CA ALA A 57 -8.32 5.80 9.58
C ALA A 57 -7.14 5.78 10.58
N ARG A 58 -6.92 4.65 11.28
CA ARG A 58 -5.76 4.49 12.19
C ARG A 58 -4.45 4.48 11.43
N THR A 59 -4.40 3.79 10.29
CA THR A 59 -3.19 3.68 9.49
C THR A 59 -2.85 5.01 8.80
N GLU A 60 -3.85 5.74 8.30
CA GLU A 60 -3.67 7.09 7.76
C GLU A 60 -3.14 8.06 8.80
N THR A 61 -3.73 8.02 10.00
CA THR A 61 -3.31 8.84 11.14
C THR A 61 -1.87 8.52 11.54
N ALA A 62 -1.49 7.24 11.60
CA ALA A 62 -0.12 6.82 11.89
C ALA A 62 0.87 7.28 10.80
N ARG A 63 0.49 7.17 9.51
CA ARG A 63 1.30 7.66 8.39
C ARG A 63 1.49 9.17 8.47
N ALA A 64 0.45 9.92 8.80
CA ALA A 64 0.52 11.36 8.97
C ALA A 64 1.49 11.76 10.10
N ASP A 65 1.46 11.07 11.24
CA ASP A 65 2.42 11.31 12.33
C ASP A 65 3.87 11.06 11.91
N VAL A 66 4.12 9.95 11.24
CA VAL A 66 5.45 9.57 10.72
C VAL A 66 5.99 10.64 9.77
N VAL A 67 5.16 11.10 8.84
CA VAL A 67 5.48 12.16 7.88
C VAL A 67 5.68 13.50 8.60
N ALA A 68 4.94 13.79 9.66
CA ALA A 68 5.11 15.01 10.44
C ALA A 68 6.48 15.08 11.15
N VAL A 69 6.95 13.96 11.71
CA VAL A 69 8.19 13.92 12.50
C VAL A 69 9.47 13.63 11.70
N SER A 70 9.38 13.25 10.42
CA SER A 70 10.54 12.80 9.64
C SER A 70 10.56 13.30 8.20
N LEU A 71 11.51 14.19 7.89
CA LEU A 71 11.79 14.67 6.52
C LEU A 71 12.11 13.52 5.55
N VAL A 72 12.85 12.51 6.00
CA VAL A 72 13.19 11.33 5.19
C VAL A 72 11.91 10.60 4.78
N CYS A 73 10.97 10.42 5.71
CA CYS A 73 9.70 9.76 5.41
C CYS A 73 8.78 10.63 4.53
N ARG A 74 8.92 11.97 4.56
CA ARG A 74 8.22 12.87 3.63
C ARG A 74 8.72 12.78 2.20
N GLY A 75 9.99 12.45 2.01
CA GLY A 75 10.63 12.44 0.69
C GLY A 75 10.06 11.38 -0.26
N ALA A 76 10.16 11.65 -1.56
CA ALA A 76 9.73 10.74 -2.63
C ALA A 76 10.43 9.38 -2.57
N ARG A 77 11.72 9.36 -2.18
CA ARG A 77 12.53 8.12 -2.03
C ARG A 77 12.39 7.47 -0.65
N GLY A 78 11.55 8.02 0.23
CA GLY A 78 11.38 7.56 1.60
C GLY A 78 10.34 6.45 1.80
N CYS A 79 9.88 5.79 0.74
CA CYS A 79 8.75 4.85 0.80
C CYS A 79 9.01 3.65 1.75
N VAL A 80 10.21 3.08 1.74
CA VAL A 80 10.59 1.96 2.63
C VAL A 80 10.53 2.37 4.11
N PRO A 81 11.31 3.35 4.59
CA PRO A 81 11.24 3.73 6.00
C PRO A 81 9.87 4.29 6.40
N ARG A 82 9.15 4.99 5.49
CA ARG A 82 7.79 5.50 5.77
C ARG A 82 6.77 4.38 6.00
N SER A 83 6.73 3.39 5.10
CA SER A 83 5.79 2.26 5.21
C SER A 83 6.09 1.40 6.44
N ILE A 84 7.37 1.12 6.71
CA ILE A 84 7.80 0.37 7.91
C ILE A 84 7.42 1.15 9.18
N ALA A 85 7.77 2.45 9.27
CA ALA A 85 7.45 3.27 10.45
C ALA A 85 5.94 3.34 10.70
N THR A 86 5.14 3.42 9.63
CA THR A 86 3.67 3.42 9.73
C THR A 86 3.17 2.11 10.33
N ALA A 87 3.66 0.96 9.84
CA ALA A 87 3.30 -0.35 10.37
C ALA A 87 3.72 -0.52 11.84
N LEU A 88 4.94 -0.09 12.20
CA LEU A 88 5.44 -0.14 13.58
C LEU A 88 4.61 0.76 14.52
N LEU A 89 4.23 1.96 14.09
CA LEU A 89 3.42 2.86 14.90
C LEU A 89 2.00 2.30 15.12
N CYS A 90 1.40 1.68 14.09
CA CYS A 90 0.17 0.92 14.26
C CYS A 90 0.34 -0.22 15.28
N ARG A 91 1.49 -0.91 15.24
CA ARG A 91 1.79 -2.05 16.13
C ARG A 91 1.85 -1.64 17.60
N MET A 92 2.40 -0.47 17.89
CA MET A 92 2.43 0.10 19.23
C MET A 92 1.02 0.37 19.78
N SER A 93 0.02 0.50 18.91
CA SER A 93 -1.40 0.64 19.26
C SER A 93 -2.19 -0.69 19.23
N GLY A 94 -1.49 -1.83 19.10
CA GLY A 94 -2.08 -3.18 19.10
C GLY A 94 -2.68 -3.62 17.76
N SER A 95 -2.44 -2.89 16.67
CA SER A 95 -2.98 -3.20 15.35
C SER A 95 -1.89 -3.31 14.28
N TRP A 96 -2.13 -4.05 13.20
CA TRP A 96 -1.18 -4.23 12.10
C TRP A 96 -1.87 -4.00 10.76
N PRO A 97 -1.40 -3.06 9.92
CA PRO A 97 -1.83 -2.97 8.53
C PRO A 97 -1.12 -4.05 7.72
N THR A 98 -1.64 -4.42 6.56
CA THR A 98 -0.87 -5.24 5.62
C THR A 98 0.29 -4.40 5.10
N TRP A 99 1.52 -4.86 5.28
CA TRP A 99 2.70 -4.18 4.74
C TRP A 99 3.11 -4.86 3.43
N HIS A 100 3.46 -4.06 2.43
CA HIS A 100 3.92 -4.53 1.13
C HIS A 100 5.23 -3.85 0.72
N ALA A 101 6.05 -4.62 0.00
CA ALA A 101 7.10 -4.09 -0.86
C ALA A 101 7.00 -4.76 -2.23
N GLY A 102 7.17 -3.99 -3.29
CA GLY A 102 6.92 -4.45 -4.64
C GLY A 102 7.31 -3.41 -5.67
N VAL A 103 6.60 -3.40 -6.80
CA VAL A 103 6.93 -2.59 -7.97
C VAL A 103 5.68 -1.95 -8.57
N ARG A 104 5.87 -0.87 -9.32
CA ARG A 104 4.81 -0.29 -10.17
C ARG A 104 4.52 -1.23 -11.34
N SER A 105 3.24 -1.48 -11.58
CA SER A 105 2.74 -2.30 -12.70
C SER A 105 2.81 -1.57 -14.05
N VAL A 106 2.98 -0.25 -14.03
CA VAL A 106 3.00 0.63 -15.21
C VAL A 106 4.35 1.33 -15.34
N ALA A 107 4.69 1.71 -16.58
CA ALA A 107 5.93 2.42 -16.86
C ALA A 107 5.94 3.84 -16.25
N PRO A 108 7.11 4.36 -15.82
CA PRO A 108 8.37 3.64 -15.70
C PRO A 108 8.41 2.71 -14.48
N PHE A 109 9.11 1.57 -14.64
CA PHE A 109 9.34 0.62 -13.56
C PHE A 109 10.02 1.29 -12.37
N ALA A 110 9.46 1.12 -11.18
CA ALA A 110 10.08 1.56 -9.94
C ALA A 110 9.66 0.66 -8.80
N ALA A 111 10.59 0.39 -7.89
CA ALA A 111 10.29 -0.27 -6.62
C ALA A 111 9.51 0.69 -5.71
N HIS A 112 8.59 0.14 -4.94
CA HIS A 112 7.78 0.87 -3.98
C HIS A 112 7.50 0.03 -2.73
N ALA A 113 7.23 0.70 -1.62
CA ALA A 113 6.80 0.07 -0.38
C ALA A 113 5.65 0.87 0.22
N TRP A 114 4.59 0.18 0.63
CA TRP A 114 3.35 0.78 1.08
C TRP A 114 2.68 -0.07 2.17
N VAL A 115 1.60 0.46 2.73
CA VAL A 115 0.74 -0.25 3.68
C VAL A 115 -0.69 -0.19 3.18
N GLU A 116 -1.44 -1.26 3.44
CA GLU A 116 -2.85 -1.39 3.14
C GLU A 116 -3.64 -1.67 4.42
N ALA A 117 -4.83 -1.10 4.51
CA ALA A 117 -5.76 -1.33 5.61
C ALA A 117 -7.18 -1.38 5.06
N GLY A 118 -7.92 -2.45 5.40
CA GLY A 118 -9.27 -2.66 4.84
C GLY A 118 -9.28 -2.81 3.31
N GLY A 119 -8.21 -3.33 2.71
CA GLY A 119 -8.09 -3.51 1.25
C GLY A 119 -7.79 -2.22 0.47
N GLN A 120 -7.45 -1.13 1.14
CA GLN A 120 -7.14 0.16 0.52
C GLN A 120 -5.71 0.60 0.78
N LEU A 121 -5.07 1.17 -0.25
CA LEU A 121 -3.76 1.82 -0.16
C LEU A 121 -3.84 3.00 0.79
N VAL A 122 -2.93 3.06 1.76
CA VAL A 122 -2.93 4.15 2.74
C VAL A 122 -2.00 5.27 2.29
N GLY A 123 -2.59 6.43 1.99
CA GLY A 123 -1.87 7.65 1.63
C GLY A 123 -1.19 7.61 0.27
N GLU A 124 -1.69 6.76 -0.63
CA GLU A 124 -1.42 6.77 -2.07
C GLU A 124 -2.76 7.04 -2.78
N GLU A 125 -2.74 7.82 -3.86
CA GLU A 125 -3.95 8.21 -4.62
C GLU A 125 -4.13 7.34 -5.88
N GLU A 126 -3.25 6.35 -6.06
CA GLU A 126 -3.21 5.46 -7.22
C GLU A 126 -4.34 4.43 -7.18
N PRO A 127 -4.86 4.00 -8.35
CA PRO A 127 -5.94 3.02 -8.41
C PRO A 127 -5.48 1.62 -7.94
N PRO A 128 -6.43 0.73 -7.57
CA PRO A 128 -6.14 -0.67 -7.29
C PRO A 128 -5.35 -1.34 -8.43
N GLY A 129 -4.36 -2.17 -8.08
CA GLY A 129 -3.51 -2.88 -9.06
C GLY A 129 -2.36 -2.06 -9.65
N TYR A 130 -2.26 -0.76 -9.31
CA TYR A 130 -1.14 0.08 -9.72
C TYR A 130 0.23 -0.43 -9.22
N PHE A 131 0.25 -1.01 -8.01
CA PHE A 131 1.40 -1.68 -7.46
C PHE A 131 1.20 -3.20 -7.46
N ARG A 132 2.25 -3.95 -7.80
CA ARG A 132 2.32 -5.40 -7.67
C ARG A 132 3.19 -5.76 -6.47
N PRO A 133 2.65 -6.41 -5.42
CA PRO A 133 3.43 -6.82 -4.27
C PRO A 133 4.39 -7.96 -4.65
N LEU A 134 5.64 -7.85 -4.20
CA LEU A 134 6.63 -8.92 -4.25
C LEU A 134 6.84 -9.56 -2.86
N MET A 135 6.65 -8.77 -1.82
CA MET A 135 6.65 -9.18 -0.42
C MET A 135 5.41 -8.63 0.27
N THR A 136 4.80 -9.46 1.10
CA THR A 136 3.61 -9.11 1.87
C THR A 136 3.77 -9.60 3.31
N VAL A 137 3.40 -8.76 4.27
CA VAL A 137 3.29 -9.11 5.69
C VAL A 137 1.89 -8.71 6.17
N PRO A 138 0.92 -9.65 6.11
CA PRO A 138 -0.45 -9.37 6.53
C PRO A 138 -0.58 -9.33 8.05
N PRO A 139 -1.66 -8.75 8.61
CA PRO A 139 -2.01 -9.01 10.00
C PRO A 139 -2.21 -10.52 10.22
N PRO A 140 -1.92 -11.05 11.41
CA PRO A 140 -2.19 -12.45 11.73
C PRO A 140 -3.66 -12.76 11.44
N ALA A 141 -3.91 -13.78 10.62
CA ALA A 141 -5.26 -14.26 10.42
C ALA A 141 -5.84 -14.64 11.79
N ARG A 142 -7.02 -14.14 12.12
CA ARG A 142 -7.86 -14.89 13.05
C ARG A 142 -8.14 -16.20 12.35
N THR A 143 -7.74 -17.31 12.95
CA THR A 143 -8.03 -18.66 12.46
C THR A 143 -9.53 -18.76 12.22
N GLY A 144 -9.92 -18.67 10.96
CA GLY A 144 -11.26 -18.80 10.42
C GLY A 144 -11.07 -19.21 8.96
N PRO A 145 -11.92 -20.08 8.40
CA PRO A 145 -11.67 -20.68 7.10
C PRO A 145 -11.61 -19.61 6.00
N SER A 146 -10.41 -19.35 5.48
CA SER A 146 -10.19 -18.47 4.35
C SER A 146 -10.47 -19.24 3.06
N THR A 147 -11.58 -18.95 2.40
CA THR A 147 -11.79 -19.36 1.00
C THR A 147 -10.76 -18.64 0.13
N PRO A 148 -9.93 -19.36 -0.66
CA PRO A 148 -8.99 -18.70 -1.56
C PRO A 148 -9.74 -18.14 -2.76
N ASP A 149 -9.89 -16.81 -2.80
CA ASP A 149 -10.31 -16.08 -4.00
C ASP A 149 -9.09 -15.95 -4.93
N GLN A 150 -8.92 -16.94 -5.81
CA GLN A 150 -8.00 -16.82 -6.94
C GLN A 150 -8.69 -16.00 -8.02
N VAL A 151 -8.26 -14.74 -8.17
CA VAL A 151 -8.59 -13.94 -9.36
C VAL A 151 -7.96 -14.62 -10.57
N ARG A 152 -8.81 -15.37 -11.26
CA ARG A 152 -8.63 -15.96 -12.57
C ARG A 152 -8.23 -14.86 -13.55
N VAL A 153 -7.02 -14.96 -14.10
CA VAL A 153 -6.65 -14.27 -15.34
C VAL A 153 -7.56 -14.83 -16.43
N THR A 154 -8.59 -14.08 -16.82
CA THR A 154 -9.30 -14.34 -18.08
C THR A 154 -8.45 -13.76 -19.20
N ALA A 155 -7.79 -14.65 -19.93
CA ALA A 155 -7.32 -14.38 -21.27
C ALA A 155 -8.54 -14.19 -22.20
N ASP A 156 -8.46 -13.11 -22.98
CA ASP A 156 -8.99 -12.81 -24.32
C ASP A 156 -10.24 -13.55 -24.85
N PRO A 157 -11.24 -12.79 -25.31
CA PRO A 157 -11.96 -13.20 -26.52
C PRO A 157 -12.24 -12.01 -27.46
N SER A 158 -11.80 -12.10 -28.72
CA SER A 158 -12.62 -11.75 -29.90
C SER A 158 -11.91 -12.17 -31.20
N ALA A 159 -12.02 -13.45 -31.52
CA ALA A 159 -12.11 -13.92 -32.89
C ALA A 159 -13.58 -14.28 -33.13
N GLU A 160 -14.33 -13.42 -33.81
CA GLU A 160 -15.60 -13.77 -34.47
C GLU A 160 -15.75 -12.93 -35.76
N GLU A 161 -15.46 -13.56 -36.89
CA GLU A 161 -16.24 -13.45 -38.13
C GLU A 161 -17.07 -14.74 -38.17
N PRO A 162 -18.36 -14.72 -38.60
CA PRO A 162 -18.62 -14.65 -40.04
C PRO A 162 -19.95 -14.01 -40.50
N GLY A 163 -19.92 -13.41 -41.69
CA GLY A 163 -20.75 -13.86 -42.81
C GLY A 163 -22.24 -13.45 -42.92
N SER A 164 -22.54 -12.84 -44.08
CA SER A 164 -23.82 -12.85 -44.82
C SER A 164 -24.74 -11.63 -44.66
N ARG A 165 -24.65 -10.69 -45.61
CA ARG A 165 -25.84 -10.12 -46.28
C ARG A 165 -25.58 -9.88 -47.76
N ARG A 166 -26.36 -10.61 -48.57
CA ARG A 166 -26.69 -10.32 -49.97
C ARG A 166 -27.29 -8.92 -50.08
N HIS A 167 -26.85 -8.14 -51.08
CA HIS A 167 -27.70 -7.19 -51.79
C HIS A 167 -27.42 -7.32 -53.30
N GLN A 168 -28.43 -7.78 -54.03
CA GLN A 168 -28.58 -7.55 -55.46
C GLN A 168 -29.06 -6.11 -55.69
N ALA A 169 -28.51 -5.42 -56.70
CA ALA A 169 -29.22 -4.73 -57.80
C ALA A 169 -28.21 -3.89 -58.61
N VAL A 170 -27.92 -4.23 -59.88
CA VAL A 170 -28.46 -3.68 -61.15
C VAL A 170 -27.78 -2.39 -61.64
N ALA A 171 -27.44 -2.39 -62.94
CA ALA A 171 -26.94 -1.35 -63.86
C ALA A 171 -25.41 -1.38 -64.07
N LYS A 172 -24.86 -1.51 -65.28
CA LYS A 172 -25.35 -1.25 -66.64
C LYS A 172 -24.57 -2.14 -67.61
#